data_AF-A0A2G5WMW2-F1
#
_entry.id   AF-A0A2G5WMW2-F1
#
_cell.length_a   1.000
_cell.length_b   1.000
_cell.length_c   1.000
_cell.angle_alpha   90.00
_cell.angle_beta   90.00
_cell.angle_gamma   90.00
#
_symmetry.space_group_name_H-M   'P 1'
#
loop_
_entity.id
_entity.type
_entity.pdbx_description
1 polymer ?
#
loop_
_entity_poly.entity_id
_entity_poly.type
_entity_poly.pdbx_seq_one_letter_code
_entity_poly.pdbx_strand_id
1 'polypeptide(L)'
;MNIQEKKELRNQLLKGLYDWNEQSAGRPKQITVSMPMTEDEKKNHLAYEYIRDKSYIDYSSKASTLFFAKITAYGIDKIEEELQ
;
A
#
# COMPACT_ATOMS: atom_id res chain seq x y z
N MET A 1 4.02 -13.89 -11.66
CA MET A 1 4.72 -12.65 -11.28
C MET A 1 6.16 -12.94 -10.90
N ASN A 2 7.09 -12.43 -11.68
CA ASN A 2 8.52 -12.45 -11.40
C ASN A 2 8.85 -11.45 -10.27
N ILE A 3 10.05 -11.56 -9.69
CA ILE A 3 10.56 -10.72 -8.60
C ILE A 3 10.53 -9.24 -9.00
N GLN A 4 10.89 -8.92 -10.25
CA GLN A 4 10.91 -7.54 -10.74
C GLN A 4 9.52 -6.91 -10.74
N GLU A 5 8.52 -7.59 -11.30
CA GLU A 5 7.14 -7.12 -11.31
C GLU A 5 6.60 -6.92 -9.88
N LYS A 6 6.99 -7.79 -8.94
CA LYS A 6 6.58 -7.65 -7.52
C LYS A 6 7.17 -6.39 -6.89
N LYS A 7 8.42 -6.04 -7.22
CA LYS A 7 9.05 -4.79 -6.75
C LYS A 7 8.34 -3.57 -7.33
N GLU A 8 8.06 -3.60 -8.63
CA GLU A 8 7.34 -2.52 -9.31
C GLU A 8 5.95 -2.30 -8.71
N LEU A 9 5.19 -3.37 -8.49
CA LEU A 9 3.88 -3.28 -7.84
C LEU A 9 3.96 -2.65 -6.45
N ARG A 10 4.93 -3.07 -5.63
CA ARG A 10 5.10 -2.51 -4.28
C ARG A 10 5.43 -1.03 -4.33
N ASN A 11 6.34 -0.63 -5.22
CA ASN A 11 6.71 0.77 -5.41
C ASN A 11 5.53 1.61 -5.90
N GLN A 12 4.74 1.08 -6.83
CA GLN A 12 3.52 1.74 -7.32
C GLN A 12 2.49 1.94 -6.21
N LEU A 13 2.24 0.92 -5.38
CA LEU A 13 1.30 1.04 -4.26
C LEU A 13 1.81 2.03 -3.19
N LEU A 14 3.11 2.00 -2.89
CA LEU A 14 3.72 2.91 -1.92
C LEU A 14 3.66 4.37 -2.39
N LYS A 15 4.03 4.66 -3.65
CA LYS A 15 3.88 5.99 -4.27
C LYS A 15 2.42 6.42 -4.31
N GLY A 16 1.50 5.52 -4.67
CA GLY A 16 0.07 5.82 -4.67
C GLY A 16 -0.52 6.10 -3.29
N LEU A 17 0.12 5.66 -2.21
CA LEU A 17 -0.25 6.03 -0.83
C LEU A 17 0.36 7.37 -0.40
N TYR A 18 1.56 7.70 -0.87
CA TYR A 18 2.16 9.01 -0.70
C TYR A 18 1.33 10.10 -1.39
N ASP A 19 0.99 9.92 -2.67
CA ASP A 19 0.15 10.87 -3.40
C ASP A 19 -1.21 11.05 -2.72
N TRP A 20 -1.78 9.96 -2.23
CA TRP A 20 -3.02 9.99 -1.46
C TRP A 20 -2.87 10.74 -0.13
N ASN A 21 -1.75 10.56 0.58
CA ASN A 21 -1.47 11.26 1.83
C ASN A 21 -1.50 12.77 1.64
N GLU A 22 -0.84 13.26 0.58
CA GLU A 22 -0.81 14.68 0.21
C GLU A 22 -2.20 15.21 -0.17
N GLN A 23 -2.96 14.45 -0.96
CA GLN A 23 -4.29 14.87 -1.43
C GLN A 23 -5.37 14.79 -0.35
N SER A 24 -5.22 13.90 0.63
CA SER A 24 -6.27 13.59 1.61
C SER A 24 -6.01 14.19 3.00
N ALA A 25 -4.98 15.05 3.13
CA ALA A 25 -4.52 15.60 4.40
C ALA A 25 -4.19 14.49 5.43
N GLY A 26 -3.51 13.44 4.97
CA GLY A 26 -3.04 12.33 5.81
C GLY A 26 -4.12 11.33 6.25
N ARG A 27 -5.27 11.30 5.57
CA ARG A 27 -6.31 10.30 5.83
C ARG A 27 -5.93 8.94 5.23
N PRO A 28 -6.27 7.82 5.90
CA PRO A 28 -6.02 6.50 5.35
C PRO A 28 -6.82 6.29 4.05
N LYS A 29 -6.21 5.62 3.08
CA LYS A 29 -6.85 5.16 1.86
C LYS A 29 -7.72 3.96 2.16
N GLN A 30 -8.98 4.02 1.75
CA GLN A 30 -9.89 2.89 1.83
C GLN A 30 -9.64 1.94 0.66
N ILE A 31 -9.51 0.64 0.95
CA ILE A 31 -9.33 -0.43 -0.02
C ILE A 31 -10.45 -1.45 0.19
N THR A 32 -11.29 -1.60 -0.81
CA THR A 32 -12.37 -2.59 -0.82
C THR A 32 -11.96 -3.76 -1.71
N VAL A 33 -12.20 -4.99 -1.25
CA VAL A 33 -11.94 -6.22 -2.02
C VAL A 33 -13.19 -7.07 -2.14
N SER A 34 -13.22 -7.92 -3.17
CA SER A 34 -14.28 -8.89 -3.39
C SER A 34 -14.20 -10.07 -2.41
N MET A 35 -15.32 -10.79 -2.24
CA MET A 35 -15.36 -12.04 -1.48
C MET A 35 -15.99 -13.16 -2.34
N PRO A 36 -15.21 -14.15 -2.80
CA PRO A 36 -13.77 -14.31 -2.59
C PRO A 36 -12.95 -13.24 -3.35
N MET A 37 -11.75 -12.95 -2.85
CA MET A 37 -10.81 -12.04 -3.53
C MET A 37 -10.44 -12.60 -4.91
N THR A 38 -10.41 -11.73 -5.90
CA THR A 38 -9.83 -11.97 -7.23
C THR A 38 -8.32 -12.21 -7.12
N GLU A 39 -7.70 -12.77 -8.15
CA GLU A 39 -6.25 -12.99 -8.15
C GLU A 39 -5.45 -11.69 -8.02
N ASP A 40 -5.92 -10.59 -8.61
CA ASP A 40 -5.25 -9.29 -8.52
C ASP A 40 -5.42 -8.64 -7.16
N GLU A 41 -6.59 -8.77 -6.52
CA GLU A 41 -6.79 -8.34 -5.14
C GLU A 41 -5.88 -9.11 -4.18
N LYS A 42 -5.70 -10.41 -4.37
CA LYS A 42 -4.73 -11.21 -3.58
C LYS A 42 -3.31 -10.72 -3.76
N LYS A 43 -2.88 -10.42 -5.00
CA LYS A 43 -1.53 -9.87 -5.27
C LYS A 43 -1.34 -8.52 -4.59
N ASN A 44 -2.32 -7.63 -4.68
CA ASN A 44 -2.29 -6.32 -4.03
C ASN A 44 -2.27 -6.45 -2.50
N HIS A 45 -3.08 -7.35 -1.95
CA HIS A 45 -3.12 -7.63 -0.52
C HIS A 45 -1.75 -8.09 0.01
N LEU A 46 -1.13 -9.07 -0.65
CA LEU A 46 0.23 -9.55 -0.32
C LEU A 46 1.30 -8.46 -0.48
N ALA A 47 1.12 -7.54 -1.44
CA ALA A 47 2.03 -6.41 -1.60
C ALA A 47 1.89 -5.41 -0.44
N TYR A 48 0.66 -5.07 -0.02
CA TYR A 48 0.42 -4.23 1.15
C TYR A 48 0.96 -4.85 2.44
N GLU A 49 0.77 -6.16 2.65
CA GLU A 49 1.35 -6.86 3.80
C GLU A 49 2.88 -6.75 3.81
N TYR A 50 3.54 -6.96 2.67
CA TYR A 50 4.99 -6.83 2.59
C TYR A 50 5.47 -5.38 2.88
N ILE A 51 4.78 -4.37 2.34
CA ILE A 51 5.14 -2.96 2.58
C ILE A 51 4.94 -2.60 4.06
N ARG A 52 3.88 -3.14 4.68
CA ARG A 52 3.62 -3.01 6.12
C ARG A 52 4.71 -3.67 6.95
N ASP A 53 5.17 -4.87 6.59
CA ASP A 53 6.26 -5.55 7.30
C ASP A 53 7.59 -4.78 7.24
N LYS A 54 7.74 -3.88 6.25
CA LYS A 54 8.84 -2.91 6.15
C LYS A 54 8.59 -1.61 6.90
N SER A 55 7.47 -1.49 7.62
CA SER A 55 7.06 -0.30 8.37
C SER A 55 6.84 0.96 7.54
N TYR A 56 6.70 0.84 6.21
CA TYR A 56 6.42 1.99 5.34
C TYR A 56 4.96 2.40 5.33
N ILE A 57 4.05 1.50 5.72
CA ILE A 57 2.62 1.78 5.80
C ILE A 57 2.00 1.12 7.04
N ASP A 58 0.94 1.72 7.54
CA ASP A 58 -0.06 1.08 8.38
C ASP A 58 -1.13 0.45 7.49
N TYR A 59 -1.31 -0.86 7.59
CA TYR A 59 -2.33 -1.60 6.85
C TYR A 59 -3.18 -2.46 7.79
N SER A 60 -4.49 -2.18 7.84
CA SER A 60 -5.41 -2.80 8.79
C SER A 60 -6.74 -3.18 8.14
N SER A 61 -7.36 -4.27 8.61
CA SER A 61 -8.71 -4.66 8.23
C SER A 61 -9.74 -4.03 9.18
N LYS A 62 -10.87 -3.58 8.64
CA LYS A 62 -12.05 -3.16 9.40
C LYS A 62 -13.21 -4.13 9.25
N ALA A 63 -13.28 -4.83 8.13
CA ALA A 63 -14.22 -5.91 7.86
C ALA A 63 -13.58 -6.89 6.87
N SER A 64 -14.27 -8.01 6.58
CA SER A 64 -13.77 -9.06 5.67
C SER A 64 -13.39 -8.55 4.27
N THR A 65 -14.01 -7.46 3.82
CA THR A 65 -13.82 -6.87 2.49
C THR A 65 -13.25 -5.45 2.54
N LEU A 66 -12.96 -4.92 3.72
CA LEU A 66 -12.62 -3.51 3.91
C LEU A 66 -11.31 -3.35 4.66
N PHE A 67 -10.36 -2.71 4.00
CA PHE A 67 -9.02 -2.42 4.53
C PHE A 67 -8.73 -0.92 4.47
N PHE A 68 -7.87 -0.47 5.38
CA PHE A 68 -7.33 0.88 5.41
C PHE A 68 -5.81 0.81 5.33
N ALA A 69 -5.25 1.58 4.39
CA ALA A 69 -3.82 1.75 4.22
C ALA A 69 -3.43 3.21 4.43
N LYS A 70 -2.40 3.47 5.23
CA LYS A 70 -1.85 4.81 5.43
C LYS A 70 -0.34 4.74 5.36
N ILE A 71 0.28 5.66 4.63
CA ILE A 71 1.75 5.75 4.62
C ILE A 71 2.25 6.27 5.98
N THR A 72 3.36 5.71 6.47
CA THR A 72 4.02 6.19 7.69
C THR A 72 5.04 7.29 7.34
N ALA A 73 5.53 8.02 8.34
CA ALA A 73 6.64 8.96 8.14
C ALA A 73 7.86 8.26 7.51
N TYR A 74 8.19 7.05 7.97
CA TYR A 74 9.29 6.28 7.41
C TYR A 74 9.08 5.88 5.93
N GLY A 75 7.84 5.62 5.53
CA GLY A 75 7.49 5.38 4.14
C GLY A 75 7.58 6.64 3.27
N ILE A 76 7.24 7.80 3.82
CA ILE A 76 7.38 9.11 3.17
C ILE A 76 8.87 9.40 2.93
N ASP A 77 9.69 9.34 3.99
CA ASP A 77 11.14 9.59 3.92
C ASP A 77 11.78 8.70 2.83
N LYS A 78 11.41 7.41 2.79
CA LYS A 78 11.92 6.45 1.81
C LYS A 78 11.64 6.86 0.35
N ILE A 79 10.48 7.47 0.09
CA ILE A 79 10.10 7.95 -1.25
C ILE A 79 10.84 9.25 -1.57
N GLU A 80 10.90 10.17 -0.61
CA GLU A 80 11.58 11.46 -0.79
C GLU A 80 13.08 11.29 -1.03
N GLU A 81 13.72 10.32 -0.36
CA GLU A 81 15.11 9.92 -0.63
C GLU A 81 15.34 9.40 -2.06
N GLU A 82 14.33 8.82 -2.71
CA GLU A 82 14.42 8.32 -4.10
C GLU A 82 14.16 9.41 -5.15
N LEU A 83 13.65 10.57 -4.72
CA LEU A 83 13.41 11.74 -5.59
C LEU A 83 14.59 12.72 -5.63
N GLN A 84 15.59 12.51 -4.78
CA GLN A 84 16.86 13.26 -4.74
C GLN A 84 17.88 12.71 -5.73
#